data_AF-A0A537DMP9-F1
#
_entry.id   AF-A0A537DMP9-F1
#
_cell.length_a   1.000
_cell.length_b   1.000
_cell.length_c   1.000
_cell.angle_alpha   90.00
_cell.angle_beta   90.00
_cell.angle_gamma   90.00
#
_symmetry.space_group_name_H-M   'P 1'
#
loop_
_entity.id
_entity.type
_entity.pdbx_description
1 polymer ?
#
loop_
_entity_poly.entity_id
_entity_poly.type
_entity_poly.pdbx_seq_one_letter_code
_entity_poly.pdbx_strand_id
1 'polypeptide(L)'
;MLSTLFAEVGQPNCLVGHFDEAKSKGTETGGLSEARWLLGVHQKAGTTTLLSNVEELSMSPPSIVILTGHAVSQRELGELERTTRALCRFLPHGASLTFTGLCRPNFTGTILREMIEKHSGHRIGRDIQLSYVPLFWGGETLQKFREKPKLVAGIGAGAPSSAQEIFLSIFPSISTSAKLGAAEAAGLFGPIYRDVLRALEFELASLCEVDDVDYSEALDLCRQSGTDNLGLPHTFVARDAIASSIAISGTGGRSSMSVVRAARRINEAGEQKVLELVKNALSLCGKRFRHSRIAILGFSGLESPRDPKPSPPPIIRTLERRGAILSVYPGRDNRWFEAGVLSDGVRVENSPLRAASKSSCVLVALDRSDFCEISPQKLASEMSRPGAICDLSRVLEASNVERVGLFYTSIGRGSSGT
;
A
#
# COMPACT_ATOMS: atom_id res chain seq x y z
N MET A 1 -4.08 13.84 -3.07
CA MET A 1 -2.78 14.08 -2.40
C MET A 1 -2.10 15.31 -2.97
N LEU A 2 -1.46 15.28 -4.15
CA LEU A 2 -0.79 16.49 -4.68
C LEU A 2 -1.74 17.68 -4.86
N SER A 3 -2.87 17.47 -5.55
CA SER A 3 -3.91 18.50 -5.73
C SER A 3 -4.36 19.11 -4.39
N THR A 4 -4.57 18.26 -3.38
CA THR A 4 -4.85 18.67 -1.99
C THR A 4 -3.74 19.57 -1.41
N LEU A 5 -2.48 19.11 -1.46
CA LEU A 5 -1.36 19.85 -0.89
C LEU A 5 -1.15 21.22 -1.57
N PHE A 6 -1.34 21.29 -2.90
CA PHE A 6 -1.27 22.57 -3.63
C PHE A 6 -2.41 23.52 -3.22
N ALA A 7 -3.63 23.00 -3.08
CA ALA A 7 -4.77 23.80 -2.64
C ALA A 7 -4.61 24.30 -1.19
N GLU A 8 -4.01 23.49 -0.30
CA GLU A 8 -3.69 23.89 1.09
C GLU A 8 -2.75 25.10 1.16
N VAL A 9 -1.81 25.22 0.22
CA VAL A 9 -0.88 26.36 0.16
C VAL A 9 -1.41 27.50 -0.71
N GLY A 10 -2.71 27.51 -1.00
CA GLY A 10 -3.38 28.57 -1.72
C GLY A 10 -3.10 28.60 -3.22
N GLN A 11 -2.69 27.48 -3.82
CA GLN A 11 -2.49 27.33 -5.26
C GLN A 11 -3.67 26.57 -5.89
N PRO A 12 -4.62 27.27 -6.55
CA PRO A 12 -5.74 26.62 -7.21
C PRO A 12 -5.26 25.68 -8.31
N ASN A 13 -5.94 24.54 -8.46
CA ASN A 13 -5.54 23.53 -9.43
C ASN A 13 -6.73 22.77 -10.03
N CYS A 14 -6.50 22.17 -11.19
CA CYS A 14 -7.44 21.26 -11.83
C CYS A 14 -6.96 19.82 -11.63
N LEU A 15 -7.85 18.96 -11.14
CA LEU A 15 -7.61 17.54 -10.97
C LEU A 15 -8.43 16.76 -12.00
N VAL A 16 -7.75 16.08 -12.92
CA VAL A 16 -8.39 15.32 -14.00
C VAL A 16 -8.50 13.85 -13.64
N GLY A 17 -9.71 13.29 -13.73
CA GLY A 17 -10.01 11.88 -13.52
C GLY A 17 -11.18 11.66 -12.56
N HIS A 18 -11.51 10.39 -12.32
CA HIS A 18 -12.58 10.02 -11.39
C HIS A 18 -12.04 9.90 -9.97
N PHE A 19 -12.49 10.80 -9.09
CA PHE A 19 -12.14 10.81 -7.67
C PHE A 19 -13.41 10.90 -6.82
N ASP A 20 -13.58 9.95 -5.90
CA ASP A 20 -14.67 9.97 -4.94
C ASP A 20 -14.29 10.81 -3.70
N GLU A 21 -15.19 11.68 -3.23
CA GLU A 21 -15.04 12.42 -1.97
C GLU A 21 -15.21 11.48 -0.77
N ALA A 22 -14.36 11.63 0.25
CA ALA A 22 -14.57 10.94 1.52
C ALA A 22 -15.60 11.70 2.38
N LYS A 23 -16.62 10.99 2.86
CA LYS A 23 -17.77 11.58 3.58
C LYS A 23 -17.44 12.20 4.95
N SER A 24 -16.32 11.83 5.57
CA SER A 24 -15.96 12.28 6.93
C SER A 24 -14.48 12.61 7.07
N LYS A 25 -14.18 13.50 8.03
CA LYS A 25 -12.83 13.82 8.50
C LYS A 25 -12.30 12.65 9.33
N GLY A 26 -11.93 11.55 8.67
CA GLY A 26 -11.31 10.42 9.33
C GLY A 26 -9.83 10.67 9.57
N THR A 27 -9.45 11.48 10.56
CA THR A 27 -8.04 11.61 11.02
C THR A 27 -7.44 10.27 11.47
N GLU A 28 -8.29 9.26 11.69
CA GLU A 28 -7.91 7.93 12.20
C GLU A 28 -7.70 6.86 11.10
N THR A 29 -7.85 7.18 9.79
CA THR A 29 -8.00 6.15 8.72
C THR A 29 -6.97 6.20 7.57
N GLY A 30 -5.79 6.80 7.81
CA GLY A 30 -4.66 6.80 6.87
C GLY A 30 -4.63 7.97 5.87
N GLY A 31 -3.43 8.26 5.33
CA GLY A 31 -3.16 9.49 4.58
C GLY A 31 -3.95 9.67 3.27
N LEU A 32 -4.45 8.59 2.66
CA LEU A 32 -5.30 8.68 1.48
C LEU A 32 -6.72 9.15 1.81
N SER A 33 -7.29 8.66 2.91
CA SER A 33 -8.63 9.05 3.38
C SER A 33 -8.65 10.53 3.76
N GLU A 34 -7.62 10.97 4.50
CA GLU A 34 -7.39 12.38 4.82
C GLU A 34 -7.31 13.24 3.56
N ALA A 35 -6.50 12.84 2.57
CA ALA A 35 -6.35 13.59 1.33
C ALA A 35 -7.65 13.69 0.50
N ARG A 36 -8.52 12.67 0.55
CA ARG A 36 -9.84 12.67 -0.12
C ARG A 36 -10.85 13.57 0.59
N TRP A 37 -10.85 13.56 1.91
CA TRP A 37 -11.70 14.46 2.68
C TRP A 37 -11.31 15.92 2.39
N LEU A 38 -10.02 16.23 2.44
CA LEU A 38 -9.51 17.57 2.10
C LEU A 38 -9.80 17.94 0.64
N LEU A 39 -9.73 16.99 -0.31
CA LEU A 39 -10.14 17.23 -1.69
C LEU A 39 -11.58 17.74 -1.78
N GLY A 40 -12.50 17.14 -1.03
CA GLY A 40 -13.89 17.60 -0.94
C GLY A 40 -14.04 19.01 -0.36
N VAL A 41 -13.25 19.33 0.67
CA VAL A 41 -13.17 20.69 1.23
C VAL A 41 -12.70 21.70 0.16
N HIS A 42 -11.63 21.37 -0.57
CA HIS A 42 -11.07 22.25 -1.58
C HIS A 42 -11.96 22.42 -2.81
N GLN A 43 -12.72 21.39 -3.18
CA GLN A 43 -13.75 21.47 -4.22
C GLN A 43 -14.87 22.44 -3.80
N LYS A 44 -15.41 22.30 -2.59
CA LYS A 44 -16.44 23.20 -2.05
C LYS A 44 -15.95 24.65 -1.94
N ALA A 45 -14.68 24.84 -1.64
CA ALA A 45 -14.04 26.15 -1.60
C ALA A 45 -13.67 26.72 -2.98
N GLY A 46 -13.84 25.97 -4.08
CA GLY A 46 -13.46 26.40 -5.43
C GLY A 46 -11.94 26.46 -5.68
N THR A 47 -11.12 25.96 -4.75
CA THR A 47 -9.65 25.92 -4.88
C THR A 47 -9.16 24.68 -5.63
N THR A 48 -10.01 23.69 -5.85
CA THR A 48 -9.74 22.56 -6.73
C THR A 48 -10.93 22.29 -7.64
N THR A 49 -10.69 22.30 -8.95
CA THR A 49 -11.71 21.95 -9.95
C THR A 49 -11.51 20.50 -10.39
N LEU A 50 -12.54 19.68 -10.28
CA LEU A 50 -12.52 18.30 -10.79
C LEU A 50 -12.98 18.28 -12.25
N LEU A 51 -12.17 17.67 -13.12
CA LEU A 51 -12.50 17.49 -14.53
C LEU A 51 -12.62 16.00 -14.83
N SER A 52 -13.59 15.62 -15.66
CA SER A 52 -13.85 14.20 -15.94
C SER A 52 -12.84 13.63 -16.93
N ASN A 53 -12.33 14.47 -17.83
CA ASN A 53 -11.37 14.09 -18.86
C ASN A 53 -10.38 15.21 -19.17
N VAL A 54 -9.37 14.88 -19.96
CA VAL A 54 -8.25 15.76 -20.29
C VAL A 54 -8.66 16.84 -21.29
N GLU A 55 -9.65 16.56 -22.13
CA GLU A 55 -10.16 17.47 -23.16
C GLU A 55 -10.77 18.75 -22.55
N GLU A 56 -11.35 18.68 -21.34
CA GLU A 56 -11.88 19.85 -20.63
C GLU A 56 -10.82 20.92 -20.33
N LEU A 57 -9.52 20.56 -20.32
CA LEU A 57 -8.43 21.52 -20.15
C LEU A 57 -8.24 22.45 -21.36
N SER A 58 -8.85 22.17 -22.52
CA SER A 58 -8.72 23.03 -23.70
C SER A 58 -9.23 24.45 -23.48
N MET A 59 -10.16 24.64 -22.53
CA MET A 59 -10.73 25.94 -22.18
C MET A 59 -9.75 26.84 -21.43
N SER A 60 -8.77 26.26 -20.73
CA SER A 60 -7.74 26.97 -19.98
C SER A 60 -6.46 26.13 -19.93
N PRO A 61 -5.64 26.16 -21.00
CA PRO A 61 -4.49 25.28 -21.13
C PRO A 61 -3.44 25.54 -20.04
N PRO A 62 -3.08 24.53 -19.23
CA PRO A 62 -2.19 24.72 -18.09
C PRO A 62 -0.73 24.89 -18.50
N SER A 63 -0.04 25.84 -17.87
CA SER A 63 1.42 26.02 -18.01
C SER A 63 2.23 25.07 -17.13
N ILE A 64 1.61 24.47 -16.11
CA ILE A 64 2.22 23.47 -15.22
C ILE A 64 1.35 22.23 -15.24
N VAL A 65 1.94 21.09 -15.59
CA VAL A 65 1.25 19.81 -15.68
C VAL A 65 1.98 18.76 -14.87
N ILE A 66 1.26 18.08 -13.98
CA ILE A 66 1.77 16.93 -13.23
C ILE A 66 1.04 15.68 -13.71
N LEU A 67 1.73 14.88 -14.51
CA LEU A 67 1.22 13.63 -15.06
C LEU A 67 1.54 12.48 -14.09
N THR A 68 0.52 11.87 -13.49
CA THR A 68 0.68 10.78 -12.52
C THR A 68 0.45 9.42 -13.16
N GLY A 69 1.28 8.42 -12.85
CA GLY A 69 1.07 7.05 -13.35
C GLY A 69 2.17 6.04 -12.97
N HIS A 70 1.85 4.76 -13.10
CA HIS A 70 2.83 3.67 -13.00
C HIS A 70 2.93 2.95 -14.34
N ALA A 71 4.13 2.82 -14.90
CA ALA A 71 4.35 2.12 -16.17
C ALA A 71 4.70 0.64 -15.92
N VAL A 72 3.78 -0.13 -15.32
CA VAL A 72 4.01 -1.53 -14.89
C VAL A 72 3.68 -2.54 -15.99
N SER A 73 2.54 -2.34 -16.64
CA SER A 73 1.97 -3.25 -17.64
C SER A 73 1.75 -2.57 -19.00
N GLN A 74 1.59 -3.37 -20.05
CA GLN A 74 1.19 -2.87 -21.39
C GLN A 74 -0.13 -2.09 -21.34
N ARG A 75 -1.06 -2.50 -20.47
CA ARG A 75 -2.34 -1.80 -20.29
C ARG A 75 -2.14 -0.40 -19.71
N GLU A 76 -1.40 -0.27 -18.61
CA GLU A 76 -1.16 1.03 -17.97
C GLU A 76 -0.31 1.96 -18.85
N LEU A 77 0.64 1.40 -19.61
CA LEU A 77 1.38 2.16 -20.61
C LEU A 77 0.43 2.70 -21.69
N GLY A 78 -0.50 1.89 -22.18
CA GLY A 78 -1.52 2.33 -23.13
C GLY A 78 -2.48 3.39 -22.56
N GLU A 79 -2.80 3.32 -21.27
CA GLU A 79 -3.59 4.37 -20.58
C GLU A 79 -2.80 5.68 -20.48
N LEU A 80 -1.52 5.62 -20.07
CA LEU A 80 -0.62 6.76 -20.02
C LEU A 80 -0.41 7.40 -21.41
N GLU A 81 -0.27 6.58 -22.45
CA GLU A 81 -0.18 7.01 -23.85
C GLU A 81 -1.42 7.79 -24.29
N ARG A 82 -2.62 7.29 -23.98
CA ARG A 82 -3.88 7.96 -24.32
C ARG A 82 -3.99 9.31 -23.62
N THR A 83 -3.72 9.36 -22.32
CA THR A 83 -3.74 10.61 -21.53
C THR A 83 -2.70 11.61 -22.03
N THR A 84 -1.47 11.15 -22.28
CA THR A 84 -0.39 12.02 -22.79
C THR A 84 -0.74 12.58 -24.16
N ARG A 85 -1.31 11.76 -25.05
CA ARG A 85 -1.74 12.21 -26.38
C ARG A 85 -2.82 13.27 -26.32
N ALA A 86 -3.83 13.08 -25.47
CA ALA A 86 -4.90 14.06 -25.29
C ALA A 86 -4.34 15.38 -24.76
N LEU A 87 -3.48 15.30 -23.73
CA LEU A 87 -2.81 16.44 -23.11
C LEU A 87 -1.99 17.27 -24.11
N CYS A 88 -1.23 16.60 -24.98
CA CYS A 88 -0.32 17.24 -25.92
C CYS A 88 -0.99 18.21 -26.90
N ARG A 89 -2.31 18.10 -27.12
CA ARG A 89 -3.05 18.94 -28.07
C ARG A 89 -3.16 20.40 -27.66
N PHE A 90 -2.98 20.70 -26.37
CA PHE A 90 -3.22 22.04 -25.81
C PHE A 90 -2.08 22.52 -24.90
N LEU A 91 -0.93 21.83 -24.88
CA LEU A 91 0.24 22.30 -24.14
C LEU A 91 0.78 23.60 -24.77
N PRO A 92 0.85 24.72 -24.01
CA PRO A 92 1.41 25.95 -24.52
C PRO A 92 2.94 25.87 -24.59
N HIS A 93 3.54 26.76 -25.39
CA HIS A 93 4.98 26.97 -25.36
C HIS A 93 5.40 27.51 -23.97
N GLY A 94 6.49 26.99 -23.44
CA GLY A 94 6.99 27.27 -22.08
C GLY A 94 6.37 26.40 -20.99
N ALA A 95 5.51 25.43 -21.34
CA ALA A 95 4.90 24.55 -20.33
C ALA A 95 5.95 23.71 -19.58
N SER A 96 5.69 23.47 -18.30
CA SER A 96 6.45 22.55 -17.45
C SER A 96 5.64 21.28 -17.23
N LEU A 97 6.13 20.15 -17.73
CA LEU A 97 5.52 18.84 -17.57
C LEU A 97 6.37 18.00 -16.62
N THR A 98 5.79 17.59 -15.50
CA THR A 98 6.42 16.66 -14.55
C THR A 98 5.71 15.32 -14.59
N PHE A 99 6.44 14.24 -14.87
CA PHE A 99 5.96 12.88 -14.65
C PHE A 99 6.21 12.46 -13.20
N THR A 100 5.24 11.79 -12.59
CA THR A 100 5.37 11.30 -11.23
C THR A 100 4.74 9.93 -11.05
N GLY A 101 5.40 9.08 -10.26
CA GLY A 101 5.06 7.68 -10.07
C GLY A 101 6.25 6.75 -10.36
N LEU A 102 5.97 5.51 -10.71
CA LEU A 102 7.01 4.48 -10.89
C LEU A 102 7.10 4.06 -12.36
N CYS A 103 8.32 4.06 -12.88
CA CYS A 103 8.63 3.64 -14.25
C CYS A 103 10.00 2.97 -14.29
N ARG A 104 10.30 2.31 -15.41
CA ARG A 104 11.63 1.74 -15.65
C ARG A 104 12.67 2.85 -15.88
N PRO A 105 13.95 2.61 -15.58
CA PRO A 105 15.01 3.56 -15.91
C PRO A 105 15.01 3.95 -17.40
N ASN A 106 15.28 5.22 -17.64
CA ASN A 106 15.25 5.94 -18.91
C ASN A 106 13.85 6.10 -19.54
N PHE A 107 12.76 5.79 -18.84
CA PHE A 107 11.41 5.90 -19.39
C PHE A 107 11.04 7.33 -19.80
N THR A 108 11.22 8.29 -18.89
CA THR A 108 10.84 9.70 -19.05
C THR A 108 11.62 10.34 -20.18
N GLY A 109 12.94 10.09 -20.21
CA GLY A 109 13.85 10.69 -21.21
C GLY A 109 13.79 10.06 -22.59
N THR A 110 13.14 8.90 -22.74
CA THR A 110 12.98 8.20 -24.03
C THR A 110 11.52 8.15 -24.45
N ILE A 111 10.74 7.19 -23.94
CA ILE A 111 9.35 6.96 -24.35
C ILE A 111 8.49 8.20 -24.12
N LEU A 112 8.49 8.76 -22.91
CA LEU A 112 7.60 9.88 -22.60
C LEU A 112 7.98 11.13 -23.38
N ARG A 113 9.27 11.44 -23.47
CA ARG A 113 9.78 12.48 -24.34
C ARG A 113 9.31 12.31 -25.78
N GLU A 114 9.53 11.14 -26.38
CA GLU A 114 9.15 10.85 -27.77
C GLU A 114 7.64 10.99 -27.97
N MET A 115 6.82 10.50 -27.02
CA MET A 115 5.37 10.68 -27.06
C MET A 115 4.97 12.15 -27.07
N ILE A 116 5.57 12.97 -26.21
CA ILE A 116 5.26 14.39 -26.10
C ILE A 116 5.67 15.12 -27.38
N GLU A 117 6.91 14.95 -27.84
CA GLU A 117 7.41 15.62 -29.06
C GLU A 117 6.59 15.22 -30.30
N LYS A 118 6.23 13.94 -30.42
CA LYS A 118 5.42 13.42 -31.53
C LYS A 118 4.00 14.00 -31.54
N HIS A 119 3.34 14.11 -30.40
CA HIS A 119 1.93 14.47 -30.33
C HIS A 119 1.66 15.96 -30.15
N SER A 120 2.61 16.71 -29.61
CA SER A 120 2.47 18.16 -29.42
C SER A 120 3.16 18.99 -30.52
N GLY A 121 4.16 18.42 -31.21
CA GLY A 121 5.02 19.15 -32.14
C GLY A 121 6.12 19.98 -31.45
N HIS A 122 6.07 20.12 -30.13
CA HIS A 122 7.07 20.82 -29.32
C HIS A 122 8.37 20.03 -29.19
N ARG A 123 9.47 20.72 -28.85
CA ARG A 123 10.76 20.14 -28.51
C ARG A 123 11.00 20.19 -27.00
N ILE A 124 11.28 19.05 -26.38
CA ILE A 124 11.62 19.00 -24.95
C ILE A 124 12.96 19.70 -24.70
N GLY A 125 13.03 20.49 -23.63
CA GLY A 125 14.19 21.30 -23.24
C GLY A 125 14.29 22.65 -23.96
N ARG A 126 13.44 22.90 -24.97
CA ARG A 126 13.32 24.20 -25.65
C ARG A 126 11.94 24.80 -25.47
N ASP A 127 10.92 24.09 -25.93
CA ASP A 127 9.54 24.59 -25.97
C ASP A 127 8.76 24.09 -24.73
N ILE A 128 9.12 22.93 -24.19
CA ILE A 128 8.52 22.34 -22.97
C ILE A 128 9.64 21.85 -22.04
N GLN A 129 9.54 22.16 -20.76
CA GLN A 129 10.41 21.59 -19.72
C GLN A 129 9.86 20.24 -19.27
N LEU A 130 10.72 19.21 -19.23
CA LEU A 130 10.34 17.86 -18.80
C LEU A 130 11.12 17.44 -17.56
N SER A 131 10.37 17.10 -16.52
CA SER A 131 10.91 16.66 -15.22
C SER A 131 10.25 15.38 -14.73
N TYR A 132 10.90 14.74 -13.76
CA TYR A 132 10.46 13.52 -13.09
C TYR A 132 10.61 13.66 -11.57
N VAL A 133 9.58 13.25 -10.85
CA VAL A 133 9.60 13.16 -9.38
C VAL A 133 9.08 11.78 -8.97
N PRO A 134 9.91 10.92 -8.33
CA PRO A 134 9.52 9.57 -7.93
C PRO A 134 8.59 9.59 -6.70
N LEU A 135 7.36 10.09 -6.86
CA LEU A 135 6.37 10.06 -5.79
C LEU A 135 5.66 8.71 -5.77
N PHE A 136 5.78 8.05 -4.63
CA PHE A 136 5.14 6.78 -4.38
C PHE A 136 4.66 6.77 -2.93
N TRP A 137 3.33 6.76 -2.75
CA TRP A 137 2.70 6.69 -1.44
C TRP A 137 2.70 5.24 -0.96
N GLY A 138 3.35 4.98 0.17
CA GLY A 138 3.54 3.65 0.75
C GLY A 138 2.48 3.25 1.77
N GLY A 139 1.49 4.11 2.05
CA GLY A 139 0.50 3.88 3.11
C GLY A 139 0.60 4.86 4.29
N GLU A 140 1.63 5.72 4.30
CA GLU A 140 1.88 6.66 5.39
C GLU A 140 0.80 7.76 5.52
N THR A 141 0.79 8.52 6.63
CA THR A 141 -0.09 9.69 6.80
C THR A 141 0.23 10.78 5.78
N LEU A 142 -0.72 11.70 5.52
CA LEU A 142 -0.47 12.79 4.57
C LEU A 142 0.70 13.67 5.04
N GLN A 143 0.79 13.93 6.35
CA GLN A 143 1.92 14.63 6.96
C GLN A 143 3.26 13.92 6.73
N LYS A 144 3.36 12.62 7.02
CA LYS A 144 4.59 11.84 6.76
C LYS A 144 4.96 11.83 5.27
N PHE A 145 3.96 11.74 4.40
CA PHE A 145 4.18 11.85 2.96
C PHE A 145 4.73 13.24 2.57
N ARG A 146 4.24 14.31 3.19
CA ARG A 146 4.70 15.69 2.97
C ARG A 146 6.13 15.92 3.43
N GLU A 147 6.46 15.50 4.65
CA GLU A 147 7.75 15.78 5.29
C GLU A 147 8.91 14.95 4.72
N LYS A 148 8.61 13.77 4.15
CA LYS A 148 9.64 12.89 3.57
C LYS A 148 10.40 13.59 2.43
N PRO A 149 11.75 13.64 2.46
CA PRO A 149 12.56 14.27 1.42
C PRO A 149 12.23 13.78 0.02
N LYS A 150 12.21 14.70 -0.95
CA LYS A 150 11.94 14.40 -2.37
C LYS A 150 13.18 14.61 -3.24
N LEU A 151 13.10 14.05 -4.44
CA LEU A 151 14.06 14.23 -5.52
C LEU A 151 13.31 14.72 -6.75
N VAL A 152 13.85 15.72 -7.42
CA VAL A 152 13.41 16.16 -8.75
C VAL A 152 14.54 15.91 -9.72
N ALA A 153 14.23 15.32 -10.87
CA ALA A 153 15.15 15.25 -11.99
C ALA A 153 14.54 15.88 -13.24
N GLY A 154 15.36 16.42 -14.14
CA GLY A 154 14.86 17.09 -15.34
C GLY A 154 15.85 17.09 -16.51
N ILE A 155 15.32 17.31 -17.72
CA ILE A 155 16.10 17.37 -18.96
C ILE A 155 16.48 18.82 -19.27
N GLY A 156 17.77 19.07 -19.48
CA GLY A 156 18.27 20.38 -19.90
C GLY A 156 18.60 21.30 -18.73
N ALA A 157 19.21 22.44 -19.05
CA ALA A 157 19.56 23.46 -18.07
C ALA A 157 18.27 24.17 -17.61
N GLY A 158 18.02 24.16 -16.29
CA GLY A 158 16.87 24.86 -15.68
C GLY A 158 15.67 23.98 -15.32
N ALA A 159 15.40 22.90 -16.06
CA ALA A 159 14.23 22.03 -15.78
C ALA A 159 14.17 21.48 -14.34
N PRO A 160 15.28 20.99 -13.74
CA PRO A 160 15.27 20.53 -12.35
C PRO A 160 14.96 21.67 -11.37
N SER A 161 15.50 22.87 -11.60
CA SER A 161 15.31 24.04 -10.73
C SER A 161 13.87 24.56 -10.82
N SER A 162 13.32 24.72 -12.02
CA SER A 162 11.92 25.15 -12.19
C SER A 162 10.94 24.15 -11.59
N ALA A 163 11.18 22.84 -11.76
CA ALA A 163 10.36 21.84 -11.09
C ALA A 163 10.55 21.86 -9.57
N GLN A 164 11.76 22.07 -9.07
CA GLN A 164 12.01 22.22 -7.63
C GLN A 164 11.21 23.39 -7.04
N GLU A 165 11.19 24.56 -7.69
CA GLU A 165 10.39 25.73 -7.26
C GLU A 165 8.90 25.40 -7.13
N ILE A 166 8.34 24.67 -8.11
CA ILE A 166 6.94 24.23 -8.08
C ILE A 166 6.68 23.33 -6.87
N PHE A 167 7.54 22.35 -6.62
CA PHE A 167 7.27 21.36 -5.57
C PHE A 167 7.68 21.82 -4.17
N LEU A 168 8.57 22.81 -4.03
CA LEU A 168 8.98 23.37 -2.73
C LEU A 168 7.83 24.10 -2.03
N SER A 169 6.79 24.52 -2.76
CA SER A 169 5.58 25.07 -2.14
C SER A 169 4.87 24.05 -1.23
N ILE A 170 4.96 22.76 -1.57
CA ILE A 170 4.24 21.68 -0.87
C ILE A 170 5.17 20.75 -0.08
N PHE A 171 6.42 20.56 -0.51
CA PHE A 171 7.39 19.70 0.17
C PHE A 171 8.54 20.52 0.77
N PRO A 172 8.86 20.34 2.06
CA PRO A 172 9.86 21.16 2.74
C PRO A 172 11.31 20.84 2.33
N SER A 173 11.56 19.69 1.71
CA SER A 173 12.92 19.25 1.34
C SER A 173 12.91 18.54 -0.01
N ILE A 174 13.65 19.12 -0.97
CA ILE A 174 13.79 18.60 -2.33
C ILE A 174 15.24 18.72 -2.80
N SER A 175 15.81 17.59 -3.22
CA SER A 175 17.09 17.53 -3.94
C SER A 175 16.87 17.54 -5.46
N THR A 176 17.85 17.99 -6.22
CA THR A 176 17.78 18.04 -7.70
C THR A 176 18.84 17.17 -8.37
N SER A 177 18.53 16.71 -9.58
CA SER A 177 19.45 15.93 -10.40
C SER A 177 19.20 16.18 -11.89
N ALA A 178 20.25 16.17 -12.71
CA ALA A 178 20.11 16.17 -14.17
C ALA A 178 19.94 14.74 -14.75
N LYS A 179 20.03 13.71 -13.91
CA LYS A 179 20.05 12.30 -14.34
C LYS A 179 18.67 11.66 -14.14
N LEU A 180 17.79 11.77 -15.14
CA LEU A 180 16.46 11.13 -15.12
C LEU A 180 16.53 9.63 -14.80
N GLY A 181 17.36 8.87 -15.54
CA GLY A 181 17.47 7.42 -15.33
C GLY A 181 17.90 7.03 -13.92
N ALA A 182 18.74 7.85 -13.27
CA ALA A 182 19.14 7.63 -11.89
C ALA A 182 17.99 7.92 -10.90
N ALA A 183 17.21 8.97 -11.14
CA ALA A 183 16.04 9.27 -10.32
C ALA A 183 14.93 8.21 -10.46
N GLU A 184 14.70 7.71 -11.67
CA GLU A 184 13.75 6.62 -11.96
C GLU A 184 14.19 5.31 -11.28
N ALA A 185 15.49 4.98 -11.34
CA ALA A 185 16.04 3.83 -10.62
C ALA A 185 15.89 3.99 -9.09
N ALA A 186 16.20 5.17 -8.55
CA ALA A 186 16.03 5.47 -7.13
C ALA A 186 14.58 5.31 -6.65
N GLY A 187 13.60 5.69 -7.49
CA GLY A 187 12.18 5.48 -7.22
C GLY A 187 11.79 4.01 -7.07
N LEU A 188 12.48 3.11 -7.77
CA LEU A 188 12.23 1.66 -7.71
C LEU A 188 12.97 0.95 -6.57
N PHE A 189 14.20 1.36 -6.25
CA PHE A 189 15.07 0.61 -5.33
C PHE A 189 14.50 0.49 -3.92
N GLY A 190 13.95 1.57 -3.35
CA GLY A 190 13.38 1.53 -2.01
C GLY A 190 12.22 0.54 -1.87
N PRO A 191 11.18 0.60 -2.73
CA PRO A 191 10.12 -0.40 -2.73
C PRO A 191 10.60 -1.83 -3.03
N ILE A 192 11.54 -2.03 -3.96
CA ILE A 192 12.09 -3.37 -4.25
C ILE A 192 12.81 -3.93 -3.02
N TYR A 193 13.63 -3.11 -2.34
CA TYR A 193 14.31 -3.50 -1.11
C TYR A 193 13.32 -3.99 -0.05
N ARG A 194 12.23 -3.26 0.18
CA ARG A 194 11.19 -3.67 1.15
C ARG A 194 10.43 -4.93 0.72
N ASP A 195 10.20 -5.12 -0.57
CA ASP A 195 9.53 -6.34 -1.08
C ASP A 195 10.42 -7.57 -0.90
N VAL A 196 11.73 -7.46 -1.14
CA VAL A 196 12.71 -8.54 -0.90
C VAL A 196 12.89 -8.80 0.58
N LEU A 197 13.02 -7.76 1.39
CA LEU A 197 13.19 -7.87 2.84
C LEU A 197 12.01 -8.61 3.49
N ARG A 198 10.77 -8.31 3.07
CA ARG A 198 9.57 -9.01 3.53
C ARG A 198 9.60 -10.50 3.22
N ALA A 199 10.06 -10.88 2.03
CA ALA A 199 10.18 -12.28 1.67
C ALA A 199 11.23 -12.99 2.54
N LEU A 200 12.35 -12.32 2.82
CA LEU A 200 13.37 -12.82 3.73
C LEU A 200 12.81 -12.99 5.15
N GLU A 201 12.08 -12.00 5.68
CA GLU A 201 11.41 -12.10 6.99
C GLU A 201 10.47 -13.30 7.06
N PHE A 202 9.74 -13.59 5.97
CA PHE A 202 8.90 -14.78 5.87
C PHE A 202 9.68 -16.10 5.91
N GLU A 203 10.84 -16.16 5.27
CA GLU A 203 11.68 -17.37 5.25
C GLU A 203 12.38 -17.56 6.60
N LEU A 204 12.90 -16.48 7.20
CA LEU A 204 13.50 -16.52 8.53
C LEU A 204 12.48 -16.93 9.60
N ALA A 205 11.27 -16.41 9.54
CA ALA A 205 10.19 -16.84 10.42
C ALA A 205 9.89 -18.33 10.25
N SER A 206 9.79 -18.83 9.01
CA SER A 206 9.57 -20.25 8.77
C SER A 206 10.75 -21.14 9.16
N LEU A 207 11.99 -20.65 9.11
CA LEU A 207 13.15 -21.34 9.67
C LEU A 207 13.02 -21.48 11.19
N CYS A 208 12.68 -20.38 11.87
CA CYS A 208 12.44 -20.39 13.31
C CYS A 208 11.31 -21.36 13.73
N GLU A 209 10.24 -21.47 12.93
CA GLU A 209 9.17 -22.46 13.16
C GLU A 209 9.67 -23.91 13.13
N VAL A 210 10.59 -24.23 12.21
CA VAL A 210 11.17 -25.58 12.07
C VAL A 210 12.14 -25.90 13.21
N ASP A 211 12.92 -24.92 13.62
CA ASP A 211 13.98 -25.07 14.63
C ASP A 211 13.48 -24.83 16.07
N ASP A 212 12.17 -24.63 16.26
CA ASP A 212 11.54 -24.38 17.56
C ASP A 212 12.04 -23.11 18.28
N VAL A 213 12.31 -22.06 17.50
CA VAL A 213 12.78 -20.75 17.98
C VAL A 213 11.67 -19.71 17.82
N ASP A 214 11.50 -18.78 18.77
CA ASP A 214 10.61 -17.63 18.57
C ASP A 214 11.32 -16.56 17.72
N TYR A 215 10.81 -16.30 16.52
CA TYR A 215 11.35 -15.28 15.62
C TYR A 215 11.34 -13.87 16.25
N SER A 216 10.41 -13.57 17.18
CA SER A 216 10.40 -12.28 17.92
C SER A 216 11.67 -12.12 18.75
N GLU A 217 12.04 -13.18 19.48
CA GLU A 217 13.19 -13.17 20.37
C GLU A 217 14.48 -13.05 19.56
N ALA A 218 14.60 -13.83 18.48
CA ALA A 218 15.70 -13.71 17.53
C ALA A 218 15.81 -12.29 16.95
N LEU A 219 14.68 -11.69 16.59
CA LEU A 219 14.63 -10.33 16.05
C LEU A 219 15.07 -9.27 17.07
N ASP A 220 14.67 -9.41 18.33
CA ASP A 220 15.07 -8.49 19.39
C ASP A 220 16.58 -8.60 19.70
N LEU A 221 17.15 -9.82 19.64
CA LEU A 221 18.60 -10.03 19.73
C LEU A 221 19.36 -9.45 18.52
N CYS A 222 18.80 -9.55 17.31
CA CYS A 222 19.34 -8.91 16.11
C CYS A 222 19.41 -7.38 16.25
N ARG A 223 18.37 -6.75 16.81
CA ARG A 223 18.34 -5.30 17.07
C ARG A 223 19.39 -4.90 18.11
N GLN A 224 19.52 -5.66 19.19
CA GLN A 224 20.54 -5.41 20.21
C GLN A 224 21.97 -5.51 19.67
N SER A 225 22.18 -6.29 18.61
CA SER A 225 23.47 -6.42 17.92
C SER A 225 23.66 -5.45 16.73
N GLY A 226 22.73 -4.52 16.51
CA GLY A 226 22.84 -3.44 15.52
C GLY A 226 22.17 -3.71 14.16
N THR A 227 21.36 -4.77 14.05
CA THR A 227 20.59 -5.07 12.83
C THR A 227 19.14 -4.61 13.00
N ASP A 228 18.86 -3.37 12.61
CA ASP A 228 17.57 -2.71 12.91
C ASP A 228 16.52 -2.81 11.81
N ASN A 229 16.91 -3.24 10.60
CA ASN A 229 16.02 -3.22 9.44
C ASN A 229 15.08 -4.42 9.37
N LEU A 230 15.36 -5.50 10.11
CA LEU A 230 14.47 -6.67 10.14
C LEU A 230 13.19 -6.35 10.92
N GLY A 231 12.07 -6.80 10.38
CA GLY A 231 10.74 -6.62 10.92
C GLY A 231 9.99 -7.94 11.10
N LEU A 232 8.74 -7.79 11.52
CA LEU A 232 7.78 -8.89 11.55
C LEU A 232 7.27 -9.16 10.12
N PRO A 233 7.08 -10.43 9.74
CA PRO A 233 6.55 -10.75 8.43
C PRO A 233 5.10 -10.28 8.30
N HIS A 234 4.89 -9.21 7.52
CA HIS A 234 3.56 -8.69 7.22
C HIS A 234 3.01 -9.35 5.94
N THR A 235 1.79 -9.89 6.00
CA THR A 235 1.22 -10.75 4.96
C THR A 235 0.79 -10.02 3.69
N PHE A 236 0.39 -8.74 3.78
CA PHE A 236 -0.01 -7.93 2.62
C PHE A 236 0.35 -6.45 2.81
N VAL A 237 1.29 -5.97 1.99
CA VAL A 237 1.50 -4.53 1.72
C VAL A 237 1.83 -4.38 0.23
N ALA A 238 0.83 -4.58 -0.64
CA ALA A 238 1.05 -4.87 -2.06
C ALA A 238 1.21 -3.65 -2.99
N ARG A 239 1.69 -2.51 -2.48
CA ARG A 239 2.16 -1.42 -3.35
C ARG A 239 3.62 -1.62 -3.76
N ASP A 240 4.49 -2.09 -2.86
CA ASP A 240 5.91 -2.27 -3.18
C ASP A 240 6.12 -3.24 -4.37
N ALA A 241 5.22 -4.22 -4.49
CA ALA A 241 5.11 -5.15 -5.63
C ALA A 241 5.09 -4.46 -7.01
N ILE A 242 4.59 -3.22 -7.10
CA ILE A 242 4.56 -2.42 -8.33
C ILE A 242 5.98 -2.21 -8.85
N ALA A 243 6.91 -1.82 -7.98
CA ALA A 243 8.30 -1.58 -8.36
C ALA A 243 9.00 -2.88 -8.77
N SER A 244 8.79 -3.96 -8.01
CA SER A 244 9.30 -5.29 -8.34
C SER A 244 8.80 -5.76 -9.70
N SER A 245 7.52 -5.53 -10.01
CA SER A 245 6.91 -5.89 -11.29
C SER A 245 7.51 -5.10 -12.46
N ILE A 246 7.71 -3.78 -12.29
CA ILE A 246 8.41 -2.93 -13.28
C ILE A 246 9.83 -3.44 -13.52
N ALA A 247 10.58 -3.74 -12.45
CA ALA A 247 11.95 -4.22 -12.58
C ALA A 247 12.01 -5.59 -13.26
N ILE A 248 11.08 -6.49 -12.94
CA ILE A 248 10.97 -7.81 -13.55
C ILE A 248 10.63 -7.72 -15.04
N SER A 249 9.65 -6.91 -15.42
CA SER A 249 9.18 -6.79 -16.81
C SER A 249 10.15 -5.98 -17.70
N GLY A 250 10.81 -4.98 -17.14
CA GLY A 250 11.71 -4.08 -17.86
C GLY A 250 13.04 -4.70 -18.31
N THR A 251 13.39 -5.90 -17.82
CA THR A 251 14.66 -6.54 -18.19
C THR A 251 14.67 -7.15 -19.59
N GLY A 252 13.52 -7.37 -20.23
CA GLY A 252 13.46 -7.99 -21.56
C GLY A 252 14.23 -9.32 -21.65
N GLY A 253 14.38 -10.03 -20.53
CA GLY A 253 15.18 -11.25 -20.43
C GLY A 253 16.70 -11.05 -20.28
N ARG A 254 17.22 -9.81 -20.31
CA ARG A 254 18.67 -9.49 -20.31
C ARG A 254 19.32 -9.48 -18.92
N SER A 255 18.53 -9.41 -17.86
CA SER A 255 19.00 -9.52 -16.48
C SER A 255 18.01 -10.35 -15.68
N SER A 256 18.48 -11.44 -15.06
CA SER A 256 17.62 -12.20 -14.15
C SER A 256 17.53 -11.43 -12.84
N MET A 257 16.44 -10.69 -12.64
CA MET A 257 16.02 -10.22 -11.30
C MET A 257 15.62 -11.41 -10.43
N SER A 258 16.49 -12.43 -10.30
CA SER A 258 16.20 -13.74 -9.70
C SER A 258 15.80 -13.62 -8.24
N VAL A 259 16.54 -12.82 -7.46
CA VAL A 259 16.22 -12.51 -6.06
C VAL A 259 14.84 -11.86 -5.94
N VAL A 260 14.53 -10.86 -6.78
CA VAL A 260 13.22 -10.19 -6.74
C VAL A 260 12.11 -11.15 -7.18
N ARG A 261 12.34 -12.01 -8.18
CA ARG A 261 11.36 -13.04 -8.59
C ARG A 261 11.12 -14.07 -7.48
N ALA A 262 12.15 -14.50 -6.77
CA ALA A 262 12.01 -15.39 -5.62
C ALA A 262 11.19 -14.71 -4.52
N ALA A 263 11.53 -13.46 -4.19
CA ALA A 263 10.78 -12.67 -3.21
C ALA A 263 9.30 -12.51 -3.59
N ARG A 264 8.99 -12.25 -4.86
CA ARG A 264 7.60 -12.20 -5.35
C ARG A 264 6.85 -13.50 -5.10
N ARG A 265 7.45 -14.65 -5.42
CA ARG A 265 6.84 -15.97 -5.19
C ARG A 265 6.57 -16.22 -3.70
N ILE A 266 7.53 -15.89 -2.84
CA ILE A 266 7.40 -16.05 -1.39
C ILE A 266 6.28 -15.16 -0.84
N ASN A 267 6.27 -13.87 -1.22
CA ASN A 267 5.26 -12.92 -0.77
C ASN A 267 3.85 -13.28 -1.28
N GLU A 268 3.74 -13.80 -2.51
CA GLU A 268 2.47 -14.27 -3.08
C GLU A 268 1.93 -15.53 -2.38
N ALA A 269 2.80 -16.31 -1.73
CA ALA A 269 2.41 -17.44 -0.89
C ALA A 269 1.95 -17.03 0.53
N GLY A 270 2.03 -15.75 0.90
CA GLY A 270 1.66 -15.25 2.24
C GLY A 270 0.22 -15.59 2.66
N GLU A 271 -0.73 -15.56 1.72
CA GLU A 271 -2.13 -15.96 1.98
C GLU A 271 -2.23 -17.43 2.43
N GLN A 272 -1.46 -18.30 1.76
CA GLN A 272 -1.44 -19.72 2.07
C GLN A 272 -0.82 -19.97 3.45
N LYS A 273 0.20 -19.18 3.85
CA LYS A 273 0.76 -19.23 5.21
C LYS A 273 -0.27 -18.88 6.29
N VAL A 274 -1.05 -17.80 6.11
CA VAL A 274 -2.14 -17.43 7.05
C VAL A 274 -3.17 -18.54 7.17
N LEU A 275 -3.50 -19.16 6.04
CA LEU A 275 -4.47 -20.24 5.99
C LEU A 275 -3.99 -21.53 6.66
N GLU A 276 -2.71 -21.84 6.57
CA GLU A 276 -2.06 -22.94 7.30
C GLU A 276 -2.01 -22.66 8.79
N LEU A 277 -1.69 -21.42 9.20
CA LEU A 277 -1.73 -20.99 10.59
C LEU A 277 -3.11 -21.23 11.22
N VAL A 278 -4.19 -20.79 10.55
CA VAL A 278 -5.57 -20.99 11.02
C VAL A 278 -5.94 -22.48 11.09
N LYS A 279 -5.50 -23.29 10.12
CA LYS A 279 -5.71 -24.75 10.14
C LYS A 279 -5.04 -25.40 11.35
N ASN A 280 -3.78 -25.05 11.61
CA ASN A 280 -3.01 -25.60 12.72
C ASN A 280 -3.64 -25.19 14.06
N ALA A 281 -4.04 -23.93 14.21
CA ALA A 281 -4.75 -23.43 15.38
C ALA A 281 -6.06 -24.18 15.68
N LEU A 282 -6.86 -24.46 14.65
CA LEU A 282 -8.08 -25.27 14.80
C LEU A 282 -7.75 -26.73 15.14
N SER A 283 -6.68 -27.29 14.58
CA SER A 283 -6.21 -28.63 14.89
C SER A 283 -5.78 -28.76 16.36
N LEU A 284 -5.08 -27.77 16.92
CA LEU A 284 -4.76 -27.69 18.35
C LEU A 284 -6.01 -27.69 19.23
N CYS A 285 -7.11 -27.10 18.72
CA CYS A 285 -8.41 -27.15 19.38
C CYS A 285 -9.18 -28.46 19.15
N GLY A 286 -8.63 -29.44 18.44
CA GLY A 286 -9.36 -30.65 18.05
C GLY A 286 -10.55 -30.38 17.13
N LYS A 287 -10.54 -29.25 16.40
CA LYS A 287 -11.65 -28.80 15.55
C LYS A 287 -11.32 -28.97 14.08
N ARG A 288 -12.31 -29.39 13.30
CA ARG A 288 -12.22 -29.45 11.84
C ARG A 288 -12.32 -28.05 11.26
N PHE A 289 -11.65 -27.80 10.14
CA PHE A 289 -11.74 -26.51 9.45
C PHE A 289 -13.17 -26.19 8.99
N ARG A 290 -13.81 -27.14 8.29
CA ARG A 290 -15.18 -26.97 7.79
C ARG A 290 -16.16 -26.81 8.94
N HIS A 291 -17.06 -25.84 8.84
CA HIS A 291 -18.05 -25.44 9.85
C HIS A 291 -17.48 -24.86 11.15
N SER A 292 -16.16 -24.67 11.26
CA SER A 292 -15.59 -23.90 12.38
C SER A 292 -15.91 -22.42 12.22
N ARG A 293 -16.24 -21.78 13.34
CA ARG A 293 -16.39 -20.32 13.41
C ARG A 293 -15.02 -19.68 13.56
N ILE A 294 -14.66 -18.83 12.60
CA ILE A 294 -13.41 -18.07 12.61
C ILE A 294 -13.78 -16.58 12.68
N ALA A 295 -13.23 -15.89 13.66
CA ALA A 295 -13.32 -14.44 13.76
C ALA A 295 -12.09 -13.79 13.11
N ILE A 296 -12.25 -12.73 12.34
CA ILE A 296 -11.15 -11.90 11.83
C ILE A 296 -11.27 -10.51 12.46
N LEU A 297 -10.23 -10.09 13.18
CA LEU A 297 -10.18 -8.80 13.86
C LEU A 297 -9.16 -7.90 13.17
N GLY A 298 -9.64 -6.89 12.47
CA GLY A 298 -8.86 -6.01 11.63
C GLY A 298 -8.44 -6.64 10.32
N PHE A 299 -7.94 -5.79 9.43
CA PHE A 299 -7.43 -6.16 8.12
C PHE A 299 -6.03 -5.58 7.86
N SER A 300 -5.37 -5.08 8.90
CA SER A 300 -4.00 -4.60 8.84
C SER A 300 -3.09 -5.70 8.34
N GLY A 301 -2.37 -5.43 7.26
CA GLY A 301 -1.54 -6.42 6.61
C GLY A 301 -2.33 -7.53 5.89
N LEU A 302 -3.64 -7.43 5.72
CA LEU A 302 -4.45 -8.38 4.92
C LEU A 302 -5.02 -7.74 3.63
N GLU A 303 -5.02 -6.41 3.55
CA GLU A 303 -5.54 -5.65 2.42
C GLU A 303 -4.49 -5.32 1.35
N SER A 304 -4.98 -5.17 0.12
CA SER A 304 -4.21 -4.52 -0.95
C SER A 304 -4.36 -3.00 -0.83
N PRO A 305 -3.28 -2.22 -0.74
CA PRO A 305 -3.38 -0.75 -0.71
C PRO A 305 -3.70 -0.13 -2.09
N ARG A 306 -4.01 -0.96 -3.09
CA ARG A 306 -4.19 -0.51 -4.49
C ARG A 306 -5.58 0.05 -4.76
N ASP A 307 -6.61 -0.42 -4.06
CA ASP A 307 -7.96 -0.15 -4.52
C ASP A 307 -8.56 1.11 -3.87
N PRO A 308 -9.08 2.05 -4.69
CA PRO A 308 -9.78 3.21 -4.17
C PRO A 308 -11.10 2.85 -3.48
N LYS A 309 -11.65 1.67 -3.83
CA LYS A 309 -12.80 1.03 -3.20
C LYS A 309 -12.31 -0.11 -2.31
N PRO A 310 -12.83 -0.27 -1.08
CA PRO A 310 -12.46 -1.40 -0.24
C PRO A 310 -12.78 -2.72 -0.99
N SER A 311 -11.78 -3.60 -1.11
CA SER A 311 -11.93 -4.96 -1.63
C SER A 311 -11.60 -5.94 -0.50
N PRO A 312 -12.40 -7.00 -0.29
CA PRO A 312 -12.25 -7.82 0.89
C PRO A 312 -10.91 -8.56 0.81
N PRO A 313 -10.14 -8.65 1.91
CA PRO A 313 -8.91 -9.43 1.93
C PRO A 313 -9.09 -10.80 1.27
N PRO A 314 -8.21 -11.21 0.34
CA PRO A 314 -8.35 -12.49 -0.38
C PRO A 314 -8.58 -13.70 0.53
N ILE A 315 -7.96 -13.67 1.72
CA ILE A 315 -8.10 -14.69 2.76
C ILE A 315 -9.56 -14.94 3.16
N ILE A 316 -10.44 -13.93 3.19
CA ILE A 316 -11.86 -14.09 3.55
C ILE A 316 -12.52 -15.09 2.59
N ARG A 317 -12.39 -14.84 1.28
CA ARG A 317 -12.95 -15.71 0.24
C ARG A 317 -12.35 -17.11 0.29
N THR A 318 -11.07 -17.22 0.65
CA THR A 318 -10.39 -18.50 0.77
C THR A 318 -10.86 -19.31 1.98
N LEU A 319 -11.11 -18.67 3.12
CA LEU A 319 -11.69 -19.31 4.30
C LEU A 319 -13.15 -19.74 4.05
N GLU A 320 -13.98 -18.88 3.44
CA GLU A 320 -15.36 -19.20 3.08
C GLU A 320 -15.47 -20.37 2.11
N ARG A 321 -14.67 -20.38 1.03
CA ARG A 321 -14.65 -21.49 0.05
C ARG A 321 -14.30 -22.83 0.69
N ARG A 322 -13.55 -22.83 1.79
CA ARG A 322 -13.21 -24.02 2.58
C ARG A 322 -14.26 -24.38 3.65
N GLY A 323 -15.37 -23.64 3.70
CA GLY A 323 -16.53 -23.90 4.53
C GLY A 323 -16.42 -23.37 5.96
N ALA A 324 -15.55 -22.40 6.21
CA ALA A 324 -15.53 -21.68 7.48
C ALA A 324 -16.78 -20.80 7.63
N ILE A 325 -17.23 -20.60 8.87
CA ILE A 325 -18.27 -19.61 9.20
C ILE A 325 -17.54 -18.37 9.72
N LEU A 326 -17.64 -17.25 9.01
CA LEU A 326 -16.85 -16.07 9.32
C LEU A 326 -17.65 -15.01 10.06
N SER A 327 -17.00 -14.44 11.07
CA SER A 327 -17.39 -13.18 11.69
C SER A 327 -16.22 -12.22 11.59
N VAL A 328 -16.46 -10.96 11.25
CA VAL A 328 -15.39 -10.02 10.93
C VAL A 328 -15.64 -8.69 11.61
N TYR A 329 -14.63 -8.21 12.30
CA TYR A 329 -14.53 -6.83 12.75
C TYR A 329 -13.46 -6.16 11.87
N PRO A 330 -13.81 -5.28 10.92
CA PRO A 330 -12.84 -4.68 10.00
C PRO A 330 -11.92 -3.64 10.66
N GLY A 331 -12.18 -3.27 11.91
CA GLY A 331 -11.54 -2.16 12.62
C GLY A 331 -12.47 -0.94 12.72
N ARG A 332 -11.91 0.19 13.16
CA ARG A 332 -12.64 1.47 13.29
C ARG A 332 -13.01 2.11 11.96
N ASP A 333 -12.43 1.61 10.87
CA ASP A 333 -12.72 2.09 9.53
C ASP A 333 -14.11 1.65 9.06
N ASN A 334 -15.07 2.57 9.13
CA ASN A 334 -16.45 2.30 8.77
C ASN A 334 -16.68 2.00 7.28
N ARG A 335 -15.68 2.19 6.40
CA ARG A 335 -15.80 1.97 4.94
C ARG A 335 -16.22 0.54 4.60
N TRP A 336 -15.91 -0.43 5.46
CA TRP A 336 -16.26 -1.84 5.27
C TRP A 336 -17.73 -2.16 5.51
N PHE A 337 -18.41 -1.41 6.38
CA PHE A 337 -19.83 -1.56 6.64
C PHE A 337 -20.69 -0.94 5.53
N GLU A 338 -20.20 0.13 4.90
CA GLU A 338 -20.93 0.85 3.85
C GLU A 338 -20.81 0.20 2.47
N ALA A 339 -19.77 -0.59 2.21
CA ALA A 339 -19.43 -1.00 0.86
C ALA A 339 -20.22 -2.22 0.35
N GLY A 340 -20.87 -3.02 1.22
CA GLY A 340 -21.57 -4.25 0.81
C GLY A 340 -20.66 -5.25 0.08
N VAL A 341 -19.36 -5.20 0.36
CA VAL A 341 -18.29 -5.88 -0.39
C VAL A 341 -18.10 -7.34 0.05
N LEU A 342 -18.53 -7.64 1.27
CA LEU A 342 -18.49 -8.99 1.83
C LEU A 342 -19.76 -9.76 1.41
N SER A 343 -19.60 -11.05 1.16
CA SER A 343 -20.69 -11.98 0.84
C SER A 343 -21.69 -12.07 2.00
N ASP A 344 -22.95 -12.40 1.69
CA ASP A 344 -24.02 -12.63 2.69
C ASP A 344 -23.65 -13.71 3.74
N GLY A 345 -22.67 -14.56 3.44
CA GLY A 345 -22.14 -15.59 4.33
C GLY A 345 -21.19 -15.08 5.42
N VAL A 346 -20.71 -13.83 5.32
CA VAL A 346 -19.80 -13.23 6.30
C VAL A 346 -20.57 -12.29 7.21
N ARG A 347 -20.52 -12.55 8.52
CA ARG A 347 -21.09 -11.63 9.50
C ARG A 347 -20.12 -10.49 9.76
N VAL A 348 -20.55 -9.25 9.54
CA VAL A 348 -19.76 -8.06 9.90
C VAL A 348 -20.25 -7.52 11.23
N GLU A 349 -19.35 -7.34 12.18
CA GLU A 349 -19.63 -6.92 13.56
C GLU A 349 -18.98 -5.58 13.84
N ASN A 350 -19.63 -4.75 14.66
CA ASN A 350 -19.14 -3.42 15.05
C ASN A 350 -18.25 -3.42 16.30
N SER A 351 -17.90 -4.60 16.80
CA SER A 351 -17.05 -4.78 17.98
C SER A 351 -16.19 -6.02 17.80
N PRO A 352 -14.89 -5.97 18.18
CA PRO A 352 -14.02 -7.14 18.09
C PRO A 352 -14.49 -8.29 18.97
N LEU A 353 -15.10 -7.99 20.12
CA LEU A 353 -15.62 -9.02 21.04
C LEU A 353 -16.85 -9.73 20.48
N ARG A 354 -17.75 -8.98 19.81
CA ARG A 354 -18.89 -9.57 19.09
C ARG A 354 -18.43 -10.46 17.94
N ALA A 355 -17.42 -10.01 17.19
CA ALA A 355 -16.80 -10.83 16.15
C ALA A 355 -16.21 -12.13 16.72
N ALA A 356 -15.52 -12.05 17.87
CA ALA A 356 -14.93 -13.20 18.55
C ALA A 356 -15.96 -14.14 19.20
N SER A 357 -17.20 -13.71 19.39
CA SER A 357 -18.21 -14.47 20.14
C SER A 357 -18.49 -15.84 19.52
N LYS A 358 -18.35 -16.88 20.34
CA LYS A 358 -18.49 -18.30 19.97
C LYS A 358 -17.57 -18.75 18.83
N SER A 359 -16.53 -17.98 18.53
CA SER A 359 -15.50 -18.38 17.57
C SER A 359 -14.59 -19.45 18.18
N SER A 360 -14.09 -20.32 17.32
CA SER A 360 -13.12 -21.36 17.69
C SER A 360 -11.69 -20.92 17.41
N CYS A 361 -11.52 -19.98 16.48
CA CYS A 361 -10.25 -19.35 16.15
C CYS A 361 -10.48 -17.86 15.93
N VAL A 362 -9.61 -17.03 16.49
CA VAL A 362 -9.57 -15.59 16.24
C VAL A 362 -8.29 -15.28 15.47
N LEU A 363 -8.40 -14.72 14.27
CA LEU A 363 -7.30 -14.17 13.50
C LEU A 363 -7.17 -12.67 13.81
N VAL A 364 -6.07 -12.26 14.41
CA VAL A 364 -5.80 -10.87 14.77
C VAL A 364 -4.90 -10.23 13.71
N ALA A 365 -5.39 -9.16 13.10
CA ALA A 365 -4.76 -8.35 12.08
C ALA A 365 -5.11 -6.87 12.33
N LEU A 366 -4.93 -6.41 13.58
CA LEU A 366 -5.19 -5.02 13.99
C LEU A 366 -3.93 -4.16 13.89
N ASP A 367 -4.10 -2.86 13.68
CA ASP A 367 -3.02 -1.90 13.93
C ASP A 367 -2.75 -1.79 15.44
N ARG A 368 -1.51 -1.46 15.83
CA ARG A 368 -1.15 -1.25 17.24
C ARG A 368 -1.97 -0.11 17.87
N SER A 369 -2.40 0.89 17.10
CA SER A 369 -3.27 1.96 17.61
C SER A 369 -4.64 1.46 18.08
N ASP A 370 -5.11 0.34 17.52
CA ASP A 370 -6.46 -0.20 17.75
C ASP A 370 -6.47 -1.34 18.79
N PHE A 371 -5.31 -1.66 19.36
CA PHE A 371 -5.11 -2.77 20.30
C PHE A 371 -5.93 -2.64 21.60
N CYS A 372 -6.21 -1.42 22.05
CA CYS A 372 -6.87 -1.14 23.34
C CYS A 372 -8.26 -1.80 23.50
N GLU A 373 -8.85 -2.28 22.40
CA GLU A 373 -10.19 -2.86 22.37
C GLU A 373 -10.23 -4.36 22.72
N ILE A 374 -9.09 -5.05 22.65
CA ILE A 374 -9.00 -6.50 22.90
C ILE A 374 -8.08 -6.80 24.08
N SER A 375 -8.40 -7.84 24.84
CA SER A 375 -7.48 -8.43 25.81
C SER A 375 -7.66 -9.95 25.82
N PRO A 376 -6.64 -10.72 26.22
CA PRO A 376 -6.76 -12.17 26.34
C PRO A 376 -7.97 -12.59 27.18
N GLN A 377 -8.23 -11.91 28.29
CA GLN A 377 -9.35 -12.22 29.20
C GLN A 377 -10.72 -11.98 28.53
N LYS A 378 -10.87 -10.86 27.82
CA LYS A 378 -12.13 -10.53 27.12
C LYS A 378 -12.38 -11.47 25.94
N LEU A 379 -11.33 -11.85 25.20
CA LEU A 379 -11.46 -12.83 24.13
C LEU A 379 -11.82 -14.22 24.70
N ALA A 380 -11.15 -14.62 25.78
CA ALA A 380 -11.40 -15.86 26.49
C ALA A 380 -12.83 -16.02 27.04
N SER A 381 -13.51 -14.93 27.40
CA SER A 381 -14.90 -14.96 27.87
C SER A 381 -15.92 -15.09 26.73
N GLU A 382 -15.56 -14.64 25.52
CA GLU A 382 -16.46 -14.65 24.36
C GLU A 382 -16.29 -15.88 23.47
N MET A 383 -15.06 -16.42 23.38
CA MET A 383 -14.71 -17.53 22.50
C MET A 383 -15.24 -18.89 22.98
N SER A 384 -15.43 -19.81 22.05
CA SER A 384 -15.70 -21.22 22.37
C SER A 384 -14.44 -21.91 22.88
N ARG A 385 -14.62 -22.87 23.80
CA ARG A 385 -13.54 -23.74 24.29
C ARG A 385 -13.61 -25.13 23.66
N PRO A 386 -12.46 -25.75 23.34
CA PRO A 386 -11.14 -25.13 23.19
C PRO A 386 -11.12 -24.07 22.06
N GLY A 387 -10.29 -23.04 22.20
CA GLY A 387 -10.20 -21.92 21.26
C GLY A 387 -8.77 -21.44 21.09
N ALA A 388 -8.46 -20.87 19.91
CA ALA A 388 -7.12 -20.43 19.55
C ALA A 388 -7.07 -19.00 19.00
N ILE A 389 -5.95 -18.32 19.21
CA ILE A 389 -5.64 -17.01 18.66
C ILE A 389 -4.48 -17.17 17.66
N CYS A 390 -4.72 -16.72 16.43
CA CYS A 390 -3.70 -16.53 15.38
C CYS A 390 -3.37 -15.05 15.30
N ASP A 391 -2.25 -14.61 15.85
CA ASP A 391 -1.91 -13.18 15.91
C ASP A 391 -0.88 -12.80 14.83
N LEU A 392 -1.35 -12.20 13.73
CA LEU A 392 -0.50 -11.73 12.63
C LEU A 392 0.17 -10.39 12.96
N SER A 393 -0.43 -9.58 13.83
CA SER A 393 0.09 -8.26 14.21
C SER A 393 1.03 -8.33 15.41
N ARG A 394 1.08 -9.47 16.12
CA ARG A 394 1.80 -9.68 17.39
C ARG A 394 1.51 -8.57 18.40
N VAL A 395 0.23 -8.27 18.56
CA VAL A 395 -0.26 -7.27 19.53
C VAL A 395 -0.59 -7.90 20.89
N LEU A 396 -0.83 -9.22 20.92
CA LEU A 396 -1.06 -9.98 22.14
C LEU A 396 0.21 -10.72 22.58
N GLU A 397 0.45 -10.73 23.89
CA GLU A 397 1.51 -11.53 24.49
C GLU A 397 1.03 -12.98 24.69
N ALA A 398 1.80 -13.94 24.16
CA ALA A 398 1.44 -15.35 24.19
C ALA A 398 1.18 -15.89 25.59
N SER A 399 2.05 -15.55 26.55
CA SER A 399 1.95 -15.99 27.95
C SER A 399 0.60 -15.61 28.58
N ASN A 400 0.06 -14.44 28.22
CA ASN A 400 -1.21 -13.95 28.73
C ASN A 400 -2.41 -14.65 28.07
N VAL A 401 -2.28 -15.07 26.80
CA VAL A 401 -3.28 -15.85 26.06
C VAL A 401 -3.34 -17.28 26.58
N GLU A 402 -2.20 -17.89 26.82
CA GLU A 402 -2.09 -19.26 27.34
C GLU A 402 -2.59 -19.35 28.79
N ARG A 403 -2.31 -18.33 29.62
CA ARG A 403 -2.80 -18.26 31.01
C ARG A 403 -4.32 -18.23 31.13
N VAL A 404 -5.01 -17.68 30.13
CA VAL A 404 -6.49 -17.69 30.08
C VAL A 404 -7.04 -18.96 29.42
N GLY A 405 -6.18 -19.95 29.10
CA GLY A 405 -6.52 -21.27 28.58
C GLY A 405 -6.82 -21.32 27.07
N LEU A 406 -6.41 -20.31 26.31
CA LEU A 406 -6.52 -20.30 24.86
C LEU A 406 -5.18 -20.73 24.25
N PHE A 407 -5.22 -21.38 23.09
CA PHE A 407 -4.00 -21.62 22.32
C PHE A 407 -3.55 -20.33 21.64
N TYR A 408 -2.25 -20.11 21.55
CA TYR A 408 -1.68 -18.97 20.84
C TYR A 408 -0.75 -19.45 19.73
N THR A 409 -0.85 -18.82 18.56
CA THR A 409 0.07 -19.04 17.44
C THR A 409 0.24 -17.76 16.63
N SER A 410 1.38 -17.63 15.97
CA SER A 410 1.71 -16.53 15.05
C SER A 410 2.70 -17.04 14.00
N ILE A 411 2.86 -16.30 12.90
CA ILE A 411 3.90 -16.62 11.91
C ILE A 411 5.25 -16.44 12.58
N GLY A 412 6.14 -17.43 12.50
CA GLY A 412 7.46 -17.40 13.12
C GLY A 412 7.50 -17.80 14.59
N ARG A 413 6.44 -18.41 15.11
CA ARG A 413 6.44 -18.98 16.46
C ARG A 413 6.88 -20.44 16.38
N GLY A 414 7.92 -20.81 17.12
CA GLY A 414 8.24 -22.22 17.38
C GLY A 414 7.02 -22.97 17.97
N SER A 415 7.03 -24.29 17.90
CA SER A 415 6.09 -25.06 18.71
C SER A 415 6.25 -24.64 20.17
N SER A 416 5.14 -24.52 20.90
CA SER A 416 5.20 -24.58 22.36
C SER A 416 5.53 -26.03 22.75
N GLY A 417 6.77 -26.43 22.46
CA GLY A 417 7.32 -27.74 22.71
C GLY A 417 7.79 -27.83 24.16
N THR A 418 6.96 -28.48 24.97
CA THR A 418 7.19 -29.01 26.34
C THR A 418 7.21 -28.04 27.50
#